data_AF-A0AAZ3QWG2-F1
#
_entry.id   AF-A0AAZ3QWG2-F1
#
_cell.length_a   1.000
_cell.length_b   1.000
_cell.length_c   1.000
_cell.angle_alpha   90.00
_cell.angle_beta   90.00
_cell.angle_gamma   90.00
#
_symmetry.space_group_name_H-M   'P 1'
#
loop_
_entity.id
_entity.type
_entity.pdbx_description
1 polymer ?
#
loop_
_entity_poly.entity_id
_entity_poly.type
_entity_poly.pdbx_seq_one_letter_code
_entity_poly.pdbx_strand_id
1 'polypeptide(L)'
;YSSVSVSVQHEWGLTFALGSAILEAVERNTLSVEPVGFQTLPVVKASAVEKCALSGQTKTCKHRIKFGDSSNYYYVSPFCRYRITSVCNFFTYIRYIHQGLVKLQDAEQMFWEVMQLRKEMSFAKLGYYKEEL
;
A
#
# COMPACT_ATOMS: atom_id res chain seq x y z
N TYR A 1 -4.70 19.62 2.91
CA TYR A 1 -4.81 18.70 1.76
C TYR A 1 -3.66 18.89 0.78
N SER A 2 -3.45 20.08 0.20
CA SER A 2 -2.38 20.33 -0.79
C SER A 2 -0.94 20.12 -0.28
N SER A 3 -0.67 20.34 1.00
CA SER A 3 0.69 20.15 1.56
C SER A 3 1.05 18.69 1.80
N VAL A 4 0.05 17.81 2.00
CA VAL A 4 0.25 16.38 2.31
C VAL A 4 0.50 15.58 1.02
N SER A 5 -0.23 15.90 -0.06
CA SER A 5 -0.02 15.31 -1.38
C SER A 5 1.36 15.65 -1.96
N VAL A 6 1.86 16.87 -1.74
CA VAL A 6 3.21 17.29 -2.18
C VAL A 6 4.32 16.53 -1.45
N SER A 7 4.19 16.28 -0.14
CA SER A 7 5.18 15.47 0.59
C SER A 7 5.20 14.01 0.14
N VAL A 8 4.06 13.48 -0.31
CA VAL A 8 3.95 12.09 -0.76
C VAL A 8 4.51 11.93 -2.17
N GLN A 9 4.50 12.92 -3.07
CA GLN A 9 4.93 12.72 -4.46
C GLN A 9 6.45 12.72 -4.70
N HIS A 10 7.27 13.36 -3.86
CA HIS A 10 8.69 13.58 -4.16
C HIS A 10 9.67 12.47 -3.71
N GLU A 11 9.22 11.42 -3.02
CA GLU A 11 10.11 10.52 -2.24
C GLU A 11 10.13 9.04 -2.64
N TRP A 12 9.52 8.65 -3.76
CA TRP A 12 9.16 7.23 -3.91
C TRP A 12 10.15 6.28 -4.56
N GLY A 13 11.16 6.70 -5.33
CA GLY A 13 12.18 5.78 -5.87
C GLY A 13 11.62 4.49 -6.52
N LEU A 14 10.38 4.56 -7.03
CA LEU A 14 9.68 3.50 -7.73
C LEU A 14 9.93 3.67 -9.23
N THR A 15 9.62 2.65 -10.04
CA THR A 15 9.33 2.92 -11.46
C THR A 15 8.21 3.96 -11.49
N PHE A 16 8.55 5.19 -11.88
CA PHE A 16 7.78 6.42 -11.60
C PHE A 16 6.28 6.29 -11.96
N ALA A 17 5.97 5.58 -13.04
CA ALA A 17 4.63 5.32 -13.51
C ALA A 17 3.77 4.45 -12.55
N LEU A 18 4.32 3.33 -12.04
CA LEU A 18 3.54 2.42 -11.18
C LEU A 18 3.29 3.02 -9.80
N GLY A 19 4.27 3.78 -9.28
CA GLY A 19 4.09 4.53 -8.03
C GLY A 19 2.98 5.58 -8.12
N SER A 20 2.93 6.34 -9.22
CA SER A 20 1.86 7.31 -9.45
C SER A 20 0.48 6.64 -9.58
N ALA A 21 0.40 5.51 -10.29
CA ALA A 21 -0.85 4.76 -10.43
C ALA A 21 -1.36 4.21 -9.08
N ILE A 22 -0.45 3.79 -8.19
CA ILE A 22 -0.81 3.38 -6.83
C ILE A 22 -1.39 4.55 -6.05
N LEU A 23 -0.73 5.71 -6.07
CA LEU A 23 -1.21 6.88 -5.34
C LEU A 23 -2.63 7.26 -5.79
N GLU A 24 -2.84 7.36 -7.10
CA GLU A 24 -4.17 7.66 -7.67
C GLU A 24 -5.22 6.62 -7.26
N ALA A 25 -4.87 5.34 -7.32
CA ALA A 25 -5.79 4.27 -6.94
C ALA A 25 -6.14 4.30 -5.45
N VAL A 26 -5.22 4.65 -4.56
CA VAL A 26 -5.48 4.81 -3.12
C VAL A 26 -6.40 6.00 -2.85
N GLU A 27 -6.15 7.14 -3.49
CA GLU A 27 -6.99 8.33 -3.38
C GLU A 27 -8.43 8.06 -3.86
N ARG A 28 -8.57 7.30 -4.95
CA ARG A 28 -9.87 6.88 -5.52
C ARG A 28 -10.50 5.66 -4.84
N ASN A 29 -9.81 5.04 -3.87
CA ASN A 29 -10.27 3.80 -3.22
C ASN A 29 -10.54 2.63 -4.21
N THR A 30 -9.66 2.47 -5.19
CA THR A 30 -9.75 1.43 -6.23
C THR A 30 -8.57 0.44 -6.20
N LEU A 31 -7.65 0.56 -5.24
CA LEU A 31 -6.56 -0.39 -5.07
C LEU A 31 -7.01 -1.60 -4.23
N SER A 32 -6.75 -2.81 -4.71
CA SER A 32 -6.88 -4.03 -3.91
C SER A 32 -5.51 -4.68 -3.67
N VAL A 33 -5.35 -5.27 -2.49
CA VAL A 33 -4.17 -6.07 -2.11
C VAL A 33 -4.66 -7.46 -1.73
N GLU A 34 -4.20 -8.48 -2.44
CA GLU A 34 -4.64 -9.87 -2.27
C GLU A 34 -3.47 -10.77 -1.88
N PRO A 35 -3.65 -11.71 -0.94
CA PRO A 35 -2.67 -12.76 -0.72
C PRO A 35 -2.66 -13.69 -1.92
N VAL A 36 -1.47 -14.17 -2.28
CA VAL A 36 -1.28 -15.23 -3.27
C VAL A 36 -1.34 -16.53 -2.51
N GLY A 37 -2.44 -17.29 -2.66
CA GLY A 37 -2.54 -18.63 -2.06
C GLY A 37 -1.43 -19.56 -2.58
N PHE A 38 -1.09 -20.59 -1.81
CA PHE A 38 -0.30 -21.73 -2.28
C PHE A 38 -1.11 -22.51 -3.34
N GLN A 39 -1.26 -21.96 -4.53
CA GLN A 39 -1.61 -22.75 -5.69
C GLN A 39 -0.30 -23.23 -6.29
N THR A 40 -0.18 -24.54 -6.47
CA THR A 40 0.80 -25.15 -7.36
C THR A 40 0.53 -24.62 -8.76
N LEU A 41 1.12 -23.46 -9.07
CA LEU A 41 1.03 -22.88 -10.40
C LEU A 41 1.59 -23.91 -11.39
N PRO A 42 0.87 -24.22 -12.49
CA PRO A 42 1.45 -25.02 -13.54
C PRO A 42 2.74 -24.33 -14.01
N VAL A 43 3.76 -25.15 -14.22
CA VAL A 43 5.20 -24.88 -14.43
C VAL A 43 5.55 -23.74 -15.42
N VAL A 44 4.57 -23.14 -16.09
CA VAL A 44 4.73 -22.14 -17.16
C VAL A 44 4.69 -20.68 -16.66
N LYS A 45 4.41 -20.40 -15.37
CA LYS A 45 4.46 -19.02 -14.81
C LYS A 45 5.38 -18.88 -13.57
N ALA A 46 6.45 -19.66 -13.51
CA ALA A 46 7.45 -19.59 -12.44
C ALA A 46 8.15 -18.21 -12.31
N SER A 47 8.05 -17.32 -13.31
CA SER A 47 8.66 -15.99 -13.26
C SER A 47 7.94 -14.97 -12.35
N ALA A 48 6.71 -15.27 -11.92
CA ALA A 48 5.87 -14.34 -11.16
C ALA A 48 6.12 -14.34 -9.65
N VAL A 49 6.86 -15.34 -9.14
CA VAL A 49 7.12 -15.51 -7.69
C VAL A 49 8.34 -14.72 -7.24
N GLU A 50 9.18 -14.28 -8.17
CA GLU A 50 10.55 -13.92 -7.83
C GLU A 50 10.84 -12.42 -7.89
N LYS A 51 10.10 -11.58 -8.64
CA LYS A 51 10.45 -10.15 -8.79
C LYS A 51 9.33 -9.21 -8.34
N CYS A 52 9.65 -8.31 -7.42
CA CYS A 52 8.73 -7.27 -7.02
C CYS A 52 8.55 -6.23 -8.15
N ALA A 53 7.30 -5.98 -8.56
CA ALA A 53 6.98 -5.02 -9.62
C ALA A 53 7.38 -3.57 -9.30
N LEU A 54 7.52 -3.26 -8.00
CA LEU A 54 7.80 -1.91 -7.50
C LEU A 54 9.28 -1.63 -7.30
N SER A 55 9.99 -2.53 -6.63
CA SER A 55 11.43 -2.37 -6.37
C SER A 55 12.31 -3.00 -7.44
N GLY A 56 11.75 -3.85 -8.31
CA GLY A 56 12.52 -4.66 -9.26
C GLY A 56 13.43 -5.70 -8.60
N GLN A 57 13.40 -5.85 -7.27
CA GLN A 57 14.26 -6.78 -6.56
C GLN A 57 13.70 -8.19 -6.60
N THR A 58 14.62 -9.15 -6.65
CA THR A 58 14.28 -10.57 -6.56
C THR A 58 13.96 -10.93 -5.10
N LYS A 59 12.68 -11.12 -4.78
CA LYS A 59 12.13 -11.43 -3.45
C LYS A 59 10.86 -12.26 -3.59
N THR A 60 10.61 -13.15 -2.63
CA THR A 60 9.35 -13.91 -2.55
C THR A 60 8.17 -12.96 -2.33
N CYS A 61 7.31 -12.84 -3.34
CA CYS A 61 6.13 -11.99 -3.28
C CYS A 61 4.88 -12.81 -2.94
N LYS A 62 4.49 -12.82 -1.66
CA LYS A 62 3.27 -13.52 -1.18
C LYS A 62 1.98 -12.73 -1.43
N HIS A 63 2.07 -11.53 -1.99
CA HIS A 63 0.93 -10.65 -2.23
C HIS A 63 0.99 -10.05 -3.63
N ARG A 64 -0.19 -9.75 -4.16
CA ARG A 64 -0.36 -9.05 -5.44
C ARG A 64 -1.33 -7.89 -5.28
N ILE A 65 -1.14 -6.86 -6.09
CA ILE A 65 -2.03 -5.70 -6.14
C ILE A 65 -2.75 -5.61 -7.48
N LYS A 66 -3.94 -5.02 -7.48
CA LYS A 66 -4.76 -4.75 -8.65
C LYS A 66 -5.41 -3.36 -8.54
N PHE A 67 -5.59 -2.71 -9.68
CA PHE A 67 -6.24 -1.40 -9.80
C PHE A 67 -7.63 -1.55 -10.41
N GLY A 68 -8.67 -1.12 -9.68
CA GLY A 68 -10.06 -1.19 -10.10
C GLY A 68 -10.43 -2.56 -10.67
N ASP A 69 -11.01 -2.56 -11.86
CA ASP A 69 -11.41 -3.79 -12.55
C ASP A 69 -10.33 -4.36 -13.49
N SER A 70 -9.10 -3.83 -13.46
CA SER A 70 -8.00 -4.30 -14.30
C SER A 70 -7.77 -5.81 -14.17
N SER A 71 -7.51 -6.49 -15.29
CA SER A 71 -7.13 -7.91 -15.28
C SER A 71 -5.68 -8.14 -14.86
N ASN A 72 -4.88 -7.08 -14.75
CA ASN A 72 -3.46 -7.17 -14.48
C ASN A 72 -3.17 -7.16 -12.98
N TYR A 73 -2.36 -8.13 -12.56
CA TYR A 73 -1.86 -8.24 -11.19
C TYR A 73 -0.37 -7.90 -11.14
N TYR A 74 0.03 -7.20 -10.09
CA TYR A 74 1.43 -6.84 -9.84
C TYR A 74 1.89 -7.45 -8.52
N TYR A 75 2.90 -8.31 -8.58
CA TYR A 75 3.45 -8.95 -7.39
C TYR A 75 4.32 -7.96 -6.61
N VAL A 76 4.11 -7.92 -5.30
CA VAL A 76 4.81 -6.98 -4.41
C VAL A 76 5.53 -7.71 -3.29
N SER A 77 6.76 -7.26 -3.02
CA SER A 77 7.54 -7.75 -1.88
C SER A 77 6.84 -7.39 -0.56
N PRO A 78 7.15 -8.10 0.54
CA PRO A 78 6.62 -7.77 1.87
C PRO A 78 6.86 -6.30 2.24
N PHE A 79 8.05 -5.77 1.93
CA PHE A 79 8.39 -4.36 2.15
C PHE A 79 7.51 -3.41 1.33
N CYS A 80 7.37 -3.65 0.02
CA CYS A 80 6.53 -2.81 -0.84
C CYS A 80 5.06 -2.88 -0.43
N ARG A 81 4.57 -4.06 -0.04
CA ARG A 81 3.23 -4.24 0.53
C ARG A 81 3.05 -3.36 1.76
N TYR A 82 3.98 -3.41 2.72
CA TYR A 82 3.88 -2.61 3.94
C TYR A 82 3.80 -1.10 3.64
N ARG A 83 4.64 -0.61 2.70
CA ARG A 83 4.54 0.80 2.25
C ARG A 83 3.16 1.14 1.70
N ILE A 84 2.61 0.29 0.83
CA ILE A 84 1.28 0.48 0.25
C ILE A 84 0.20 0.48 1.35
N THR A 85 0.19 -0.53 2.22
CA THR A 85 -0.86 -0.69 3.23
C THR A 85 -0.83 0.42 4.27
N SER A 86 0.34 0.92 4.67
CA SER A 86 0.45 2.06 5.60
C SER A 86 -0.23 3.31 5.03
N VAL A 87 -0.05 3.57 3.73
CA VAL A 87 -0.73 4.69 3.04
C VAL A 87 -2.24 4.40 2.91
N CYS A 88 -2.63 3.20 2.51
CA CYS A 88 -4.05 2.82 2.39
C CYS A 88 -4.80 2.96 3.72
N ASN A 89 -4.20 2.55 4.83
CA ASN A 89 -4.79 2.66 6.16
C ASN A 89 -5.01 4.11 6.55
N PHE A 90 -4.02 4.98 6.30
CA PHE A 90 -4.15 6.42 6.53
C PHE A 90 -5.31 7.03 5.73
N PHE A 91 -5.34 6.82 4.41
CA PHE A 91 -6.38 7.37 3.55
C PHE A 91 -7.77 6.82 3.86
N THR A 92 -7.87 5.54 4.20
CA THR A 92 -9.12 4.91 4.64
C THR A 92 -9.64 5.57 5.90
N TYR A 93 -8.78 5.78 6.90
CA TYR A 93 -9.18 6.41 8.15
C TYR A 93 -9.63 7.87 7.96
N ILE A 94 -8.87 8.66 7.19
CA ILE A 94 -9.27 10.04 6.85
C ILE A 94 -10.62 10.06 6.12
N ARG A 95 -10.85 9.13 5.20
CA ARG A 95 -12.15 8.99 4.50
C ARG A 95 -13.28 8.67 5.47
N TYR A 96 -13.05 7.80 6.44
CA TYR A 96 -14.04 7.47 7.48
C TYR A 96 -14.39 8.67 8.36
N ILE A 97 -13.40 9.49 8.72
CA ILE A 97 -13.64 10.77 9.43
C ILE A 97 -14.50 11.69 8.57
N HIS A 98 -14.11 11.91 7.30
CA HIS A 98 -14.83 12.81 6.39
C HIS A 98 -16.27 12.36 6.11
N GLN A 99 -16.52 11.05 6.09
CA GLN A 99 -17.85 10.47 5.91
C GLN A 99 -18.68 10.40 7.20
N GLY A 100 -18.13 10.79 8.36
CA GLY A 100 -18.82 10.69 9.65
C GLY A 100 -19.03 9.25 10.12
N LEU A 101 -18.20 8.30 9.66
CA LEU A 101 -18.26 6.90 10.06
C LEU A 101 -17.61 6.65 11.43
N VAL A 102 -16.73 7.54 11.87
CA VAL A 102 -16.08 7.49 13.18
C VAL A 102 -16.98 8.18 14.22
N LYS A 103 -17.93 7.44 14.79
CA LYS A 103 -18.98 8.01 15.69
C LYS A 103 -18.65 7.98 17.17
N LEU A 104 -17.79 7.05 17.61
CA LEU A 104 -17.52 6.77 19.02
C LEU A 104 -16.18 7.33 19.52
N GLN A 105 -15.34 7.85 18.62
CA GLN A 105 -14.05 8.42 19.01
C GLN A 105 -14.17 9.93 19.21
N ASP A 106 -13.56 10.42 20.29
CA ASP A 106 -13.41 11.86 20.49
C ASP A 106 -12.26 12.44 19.62
N ALA A 107 -12.11 13.77 19.66
CA ALA A 107 -11.11 14.46 18.86
C ALA A 107 -9.66 14.09 19.23
N GLU A 108 -9.40 13.75 20.49
CA GLU A 108 -8.07 13.36 20.96
C GLU A 108 -7.73 11.95 20.46
N GLN A 109 -8.66 11.01 20.56
CA GLN A 109 -8.52 9.67 20.01
C GLN A 109 -8.30 9.70 18.49
N MET A 110 -9.08 10.50 17.76
CA MET A 110 -8.88 10.67 16.32
C MET A 110 -7.50 11.26 16.00
N PHE A 111 -7.05 12.24 16.78
CA PHE A 111 -5.71 12.83 16.60
C PHE A 111 -4.61 11.79 16.80
N TRP A 112 -4.67 10.99 17.87
CA TRP A 112 -3.66 9.97 18.15
C TRP A 112 -3.66 8.86 17.11
N GLU A 113 -4.81 8.46 16.59
CA GLU A 113 -4.91 7.48 15.50
C GLU A 113 -4.26 8.03 14.22
N VAL A 114 -4.52 9.29 13.86
CA VAL A 114 -3.84 9.97 12.74
C VAL A 114 -2.32 10.00 12.97
N MET A 115 -1.85 10.31 14.19
CA MET A 115 -0.42 10.33 14.50
C MET A 115 0.21 8.94 14.39
N GLN A 116 -0.49 7.90 14.85
CA GLN A 116 -0.04 6.52 14.75
C GLN A 116 0.06 6.07 13.28
N LEU A 117 -0.93 6.37 12.44
CA LEU A 117 -0.89 6.07 11.01
C LEU A 117 0.25 6.81 10.28
N ARG A 118 0.50 8.08 10.64
CA ARG A 118 1.66 8.85 10.12
C ARG A 118 3.01 8.26 10.54
N LYS A 119 3.09 7.73 11.76
CA LYS A 119 4.28 7.03 12.26
C LYS A 119 4.56 5.75 11.46
N GLU A 120 3.53 4.94 11.18
CA GLU A 120 3.69 3.74 10.34
C GLU A 120 4.17 4.08 8.92
N MET A 121 3.63 5.14 8.31
CA MET A 121 4.13 5.64 7.01
C MET A 121 5.59 6.11 7.10
N SER A 122 5.97 6.77 8.20
CA SER A 122 7.34 7.25 8.41
C SER A 122 8.33 6.10 8.58
N PHE A 123 7.94 5.04 9.28
CA PHE A 123 8.74 3.80 9.36
C PHE A 123 8.90 3.14 8.00
N ALA A 124 7.80 3.00 7.24
CA ALA A 124 7.81 2.40 5.92
C ALA A 124 8.73 3.17 4.95
N LYS A 125 8.74 4.50 5.04
CA LYS A 125 9.64 5.38 4.26
C LYS A 125 11.12 5.12 4.56
N LEU A 126 11.45 4.86 5.82
CA LEU A 126 12.82 4.58 6.27
C LEU A 126 13.26 3.12 6.05
N GLY A 127 12.39 2.26 5.50
CA GLY A 127 12.71 0.85 5.28
C GLY A 127 12.32 -0.08 6.42
N TYR A 128 11.75 0.43 7.51
CA TYR A 128 11.30 -0.39 8.63
C TYR A 128 9.92 -0.96 8.31
N TYR A 129 9.79 -2.29 8.35
CA TYR A 129 8.52 -2.98 8.22
C TYR A 129 8.49 -4.21 9.11
N LYS A 130 7.29 -4.59 9.55
CA LYS A 130 7.06 -5.86 10.24
C LYS A 130 6.69 -6.90 9.18
N GLU A 131 7.44 -8.00 9.13
CA GLU A 131 7.03 -9.18 8.40
C GLU A 131 6.13 -9.99 9.33
N GLU A 132 4.81 -9.89 9.15
CA GLU A 132 3.90 -10.84 9.79
C GLU A 132 4.12 -12.20 9.10
N LEU A 133 4.68 -13.14 9.88
CA LEU A 133 5.05 -14.51 9.49
C LEU A 133 3.85 -15.32 8.98
#